data_AF-A0A2V9WK47-F1
#
_entry.id   AF-A0A2V9WK47-F1
#
_cell.length_a   1.000
_cell.length_b   1.000
_cell.length_c   1.000
_cell.angle_alpha   90.00
_cell.angle_beta   90.00
_cell.angle_gamma   90.00
#
_symmetry.space_group_name_H-M   'P 1'
#
loop_
_entity.id
_entity.type
_entity.pdbx_description
1 polymer ?
#
loop_
_entity_poly.entity_id
_entity_poly.type
_entity_poly.pdbx_seq_one_letter_code
_entity_poly.pdbx_strand_id
1 'polypeptide(L)'
;MLGDWPTANSSGTFVPRAGLSLKELNTAQRSAALALVSSALSRKGFEKVEQIMEGDEVLKIEGNKPIFGKDLYYISIPGKPSEKDPWMLQFGGHHLALNITIAGERGVLTPTLTGAQPALYTSNGKTVRPLGQEGDKTLALLNALDETSKETGISELQASRSCARARTGRQDDPARGFEGFTK
;
A
#
# COMPACT_ATOMS: atom_id res chain seq x y z
N MET A 1 -4.80 -18.83 -14.53
CA MET A 1 -5.44 -19.00 -13.21
C MET A 1 -4.94 -17.88 -12.32
N LEU A 2 -5.69 -16.79 -12.22
CA LEU A 2 -5.39 -15.71 -11.28
C LEU A 2 -5.94 -16.18 -9.94
N GLY A 3 -5.07 -16.48 -8.99
CA GLY A 3 -5.51 -16.80 -7.63
C GLY A 3 -6.17 -15.57 -7.00
N ASP A 4 -7.30 -15.76 -6.34
CA ASP A 4 -8.00 -14.72 -5.62
C ASP A 4 -7.06 -14.10 -4.57
N TRP A 5 -6.72 -12.82 -4.78
CA TRP A 5 -5.95 -12.03 -3.85
C TRP A 5 -6.90 -11.03 -3.18
N PRO A 6 -7.00 -11.00 -1.84
CA PRO A 6 -7.74 -9.96 -1.17
C PRO A 6 -7.04 -8.62 -1.40
N THR A 7 -7.73 -7.69 -2.05
CA THR A 7 -7.34 -6.29 -2.21
C THR A 7 -6.94 -5.68 -0.86
N ALA A 8 -5.93 -4.81 -0.87
CA ALA A 8 -5.55 -3.85 0.17
C ALA A 8 -6.40 -3.89 1.45
N ASN A 9 -5.88 -4.52 2.51
CA ASN A 9 -6.57 -4.59 3.79
C ASN A 9 -6.70 -3.19 4.41
N SER A 10 -7.92 -2.69 4.51
CA SER A 10 -8.29 -1.61 5.40
C SER A 10 -8.84 -2.19 6.70
N SER A 11 -8.16 -1.90 7.83
CA SER A 11 -8.70 -1.86 9.19
C SER A 11 -9.57 -3.06 9.66
N GLY A 12 -8.96 -3.97 10.43
CA GLY A 12 -9.66 -4.73 11.48
C GLY A 12 -9.52 -6.25 11.43
N THR A 13 -9.25 -6.85 10.28
CA THR A 13 -9.08 -8.31 10.16
C THR A 13 -7.83 -8.65 9.35
N PHE A 14 -6.91 -9.47 9.91
CA PHE A 14 -5.78 -9.98 9.15
C PHE A 14 -6.27 -11.07 8.20
N VAL A 15 -6.53 -10.70 6.95
CA VAL A 15 -6.73 -11.71 5.90
C VAL A 15 -5.38 -12.39 5.63
N PRO A 16 -5.32 -13.73 5.55
CA PRO A 16 -4.09 -14.42 5.17
C PRO A 16 -3.54 -13.86 3.85
N ARG A 17 -2.26 -13.48 3.85
CA ARG A 17 -1.54 -13.07 2.63
C ARG A 17 -0.75 -14.26 2.14
N ALA A 18 -0.77 -14.54 0.84
CA ALA A 18 0.15 -15.52 0.30
C ALA A 18 1.59 -14.97 0.29
N GLY A 19 2.57 -15.87 0.20
CA GLY A 19 3.99 -15.53 0.21
C GLY A 19 4.63 -15.66 1.59
N LEU A 20 5.84 -15.12 1.70
CA LEU A 20 6.69 -15.24 2.90
C LEU A 20 6.53 -14.00 3.77
N SER A 21 6.27 -14.22 5.07
CA SER A 21 6.28 -13.16 6.06
C SER A 21 7.72 -12.71 6.32
N LEU A 22 7.97 -11.40 6.37
CA LEU A 22 9.29 -10.88 6.76
C LEU A 22 9.69 -11.30 8.17
N LYS A 23 8.72 -11.60 9.04
CA LYS A 23 8.94 -12.15 10.39
C LYS A 23 9.66 -13.50 10.38
N GLU A 24 9.39 -14.31 9.36
CA GLU A 24 9.89 -15.70 9.26
C GLU A 24 11.25 -15.77 8.55
N LEU A 25 11.67 -14.68 7.91
CA LEU A 25 12.94 -14.59 7.21
C LEU A 25 14.08 -14.27 8.17
N ASN A 26 15.20 -14.96 7.99
CA ASN A 26 16.44 -14.54 8.63
C ASN A 26 16.96 -13.22 8.02
N THR A 27 17.99 -12.63 8.63
CA THR A 27 18.55 -11.33 8.19
C THR A 27 18.96 -11.33 6.72
N ALA A 28 19.65 -12.38 6.25
CA ALA A 28 20.11 -12.45 4.87
C ALA A 28 18.93 -12.55 3.87
N GLN A 29 17.92 -13.37 4.19
CA GLN A 29 16.71 -13.50 3.39
C GLN A 29 15.89 -12.21 3.35
N ARG A 30 15.77 -11.52 4.50
CA ARG A 30 15.08 -10.23 4.58
C ARG A 30 15.78 -9.16 3.76
N SER A 31 17.11 -9.08 3.83
CA SER A 31 17.89 -8.19 2.98
C SER A 31 17.72 -8.50 1.50
N ALA A 32 17.72 -9.78 1.11
CA ALA A 32 17.49 -10.20 -0.28
C ALA A 32 16.07 -9.85 -0.77
N ALA A 33 15.05 -10.05 0.07
CA ALA A 33 13.67 -9.69 -0.24
C ALA A 33 13.52 -8.19 -0.50
N LEU A 34 14.10 -7.35 0.37
CA LEU A 34 14.07 -5.89 0.20
C LEU A 34 14.91 -5.42 -0.99
N ALA A 35 16.03 -6.09 -1.28
CA ALA A 35 16.82 -5.81 -2.49
C ALA A 35 16.02 -6.12 -3.77
N LEU A 36 15.25 -7.20 -3.79
CA LEU A 36 14.35 -7.51 -4.90
C LEU A 36 13.28 -6.43 -5.09
N VAL A 37 12.64 -5.98 -4.00
CA VAL A 37 11.67 -4.86 -4.06
C VAL A 37 12.32 -3.57 -4.56
N SER A 38 13.52 -3.25 -4.06
CA SER A 38 14.28 -2.07 -4.48
C SER A 38 14.61 -2.10 -5.97
N SER A 39 14.96 -3.27 -6.52
CA SER A 39 15.29 -3.42 -7.95
C SER A 39 14.11 -3.11 -8.89
N ALA A 40 12.87 -3.25 -8.41
CA ALA A 40 11.67 -2.99 -9.19
C ALA A 40 11.14 -1.54 -9.07
N LEU A 41 11.81 -0.70 -8.27
CA LEU A 41 11.36 0.65 -7.95
C LEU A 41 12.44 1.69 -8.24
N SER A 42 12.03 2.95 -8.45
CA SER A 42 12.97 4.07 -8.36
C SER A 42 13.48 4.23 -6.92
N ARG A 43 14.64 4.85 -6.74
CA ARG A 43 15.18 5.20 -5.41
C ARG A 43 14.15 5.88 -4.50
N LYS A 44 13.44 6.89 -5.02
CA LYS A 44 12.40 7.61 -4.25
C LYS A 44 11.21 6.70 -3.93
N GLY A 45 10.85 5.78 -4.83
CA GLY A 45 9.80 4.80 -4.61
C GLY A 45 10.16 3.83 -3.49
N PHE A 46 11.39 3.32 -3.49
CA PHE A 46 11.87 2.44 -2.43
C PHE A 46 12.05 3.16 -1.09
N GLU A 47 12.59 4.39 -1.08
CA GLU A 47 12.66 5.22 0.14
C GLU A 47 11.27 5.39 0.77
N LYS A 48 10.21 5.58 -0.03
CA LYS A 48 8.84 5.64 0.46
C LYS A 48 8.38 4.32 1.09
N VAL A 49 8.70 3.17 0.47
CA VAL A 49 8.41 1.84 1.05
C VAL A 49 9.05 1.71 2.43
N GLU A 50 10.33 2.05 2.56
CA GLU A 50 11.04 2.00 3.84
C GLU A 50 10.42 2.94 4.87
N GLN A 51 10.05 4.16 4.47
CA GLN A 51 9.43 5.13 5.35
C GLN A 51 8.02 4.72 5.81
N ILE A 52 7.25 4.02 4.97
CA ILE A 52 5.94 3.46 5.38
C ILE A 52 6.13 2.31 6.37
N MET A 53 7.07 1.39 6.08
CA MET A 53 7.43 0.29 6.98
C MET A 53 7.93 0.80 8.34
N GLU A 54 8.73 1.86 8.34
CA GLU A 54 9.21 2.50 9.57
C GLU A 54 8.08 3.17 10.35
N GLY A 55 7.13 3.83 9.68
CA GLY A 55 5.93 4.37 10.32
C GLY A 55 5.13 3.30 11.07
N ASP A 56 4.99 2.11 10.48
CA ASP A 56 4.38 0.96 11.14
C ASP A 56 5.15 0.52 12.38
N GLU A 57 6.49 0.52 12.33
CA GLU A 57 7.31 0.19 13.50
C GLU A 57 7.17 1.23 14.62
N VAL A 58 7.10 2.52 14.26
CA VAL A 58 6.84 3.59 15.23
C VAL A 58 5.51 3.36 15.94
N LEU A 59 4.43 3.04 15.23
CA LEU A 59 3.13 2.73 15.86
C LEU A 59 3.17 1.51 16.76
N LYS A 60 3.92 0.47 16.38
CA LYS A 60 4.12 -0.72 17.20
C LYS A 60 4.77 -0.35 18.51
N ILE A 61 5.84 0.46 18.47
CA ILE A 61 6.63 0.85 19.65
C ILE A 61 5.86 1.82 20.54
N GLU A 62 5.38 2.94 19.99
CA GLU A 62 4.72 4.01 20.76
C GLU A 62 3.38 3.57 21.34
N GLY A 63 2.63 2.73 20.62
CA GLY A 63 1.30 2.29 21.02
C GLY A 63 1.27 0.92 21.72
N ASN A 64 2.39 0.20 21.79
CA ASN A 64 2.43 -1.24 22.12
C ASN A 64 1.37 -2.04 21.32
N LYS A 65 1.23 -1.73 20.03
CA LYS A 65 0.18 -2.29 19.16
C LYS A 65 0.78 -3.36 18.25
N PRO A 66 0.66 -4.66 18.58
CA PRO A 66 1.30 -5.74 17.81
C PRO A 66 0.70 -5.94 16.41
N ILE A 67 -0.34 -5.18 16.07
CA ILE A 67 -0.97 -5.15 14.75
C ILE A 67 -0.21 -4.28 13.73
N PHE A 68 0.85 -3.59 14.16
CA PHE A 68 1.78 -2.84 13.31
C PHE A 68 3.19 -3.42 13.41
N GLY A 69 4.08 -2.96 12.53
CA GLY A 69 5.51 -3.26 12.55
C GLY A 69 6.02 -3.83 11.23
N LYS A 70 7.34 -3.76 11.04
CA LYS A 70 8.01 -4.21 9.80
C LYS A 70 7.90 -5.72 9.58
N ASP A 71 7.68 -6.47 10.64
CA ASP A 71 7.53 -7.93 10.61
C ASP A 71 6.22 -8.38 9.97
N LEU A 72 5.24 -7.46 9.83
CA LEU A 72 3.93 -7.73 9.25
C LEU A 72 3.85 -7.44 7.75
N TYR A 73 5.01 -7.33 7.10
CA TYR A 73 5.13 -7.22 5.65
C TYR A 73 5.39 -8.58 5.03
N TYR A 74 4.91 -8.77 3.81
CA TYR A 74 4.96 -10.02 3.07
C TYR A 74 5.54 -9.78 1.69
N ILE A 75 6.28 -10.77 1.19
CA ILE A 75 6.74 -10.84 -0.19
C ILE A 75 6.15 -12.09 -0.85
N SER A 76 5.60 -11.92 -2.05
CA SER A 76 5.06 -13.03 -2.84
C SER A 76 5.52 -12.90 -4.29
N ILE A 77 5.77 -14.03 -4.93
CA ILE A 77 6.18 -14.12 -6.33
C ILE A 77 5.20 -15.06 -7.06
N PRO A 78 4.00 -14.60 -7.44
CA PRO A 78 3.10 -15.39 -8.25
C PRO A 78 3.67 -15.66 -9.65
N GLY A 79 3.66 -16.94 -10.03
CA GLY A 79 4.27 -17.40 -11.28
C GLY A 79 5.75 -17.73 -11.11
N LYS A 80 6.43 -17.99 -12.24
CA LYS A 80 7.86 -18.29 -12.26
C LYS A 80 8.59 -17.06 -12.80
N PRO A 81 9.57 -16.50 -12.06
CA PRO A 81 10.44 -15.46 -12.59
C PRO A 81 11.02 -15.86 -13.95
N SER A 82 10.84 -14.98 -14.93
CA SER A 82 11.23 -15.21 -16.32
C SER A 82 11.64 -13.88 -16.95
N GLU A 83 12.61 -13.94 -17.85
CA GLU A 83 13.00 -12.81 -18.70
C GLU A 83 12.03 -12.60 -19.87
N LYS A 84 11.15 -13.57 -20.14
CA LYS A 84 10.25 -13.57 -21.31
C LYS A 84 8.79 -13.64 -20.91
N ASP A 85 8.47 -14.56 -20.00
CA ASP A 85 7.08 -14.85 -19.62
C ASP A 85 6.62 -13.92 -18.50
N PRO A 86 5.34 -13.52 -18.48
CA PRO A 86 4.82 -12.69 -17.40
C PRO A 86 4.87 -13.38 -16.03
N TRP A 87 5.29 -12.64 -15.02
CA TRP A 87 5.23 -13.03 -13.62
C TRP A 87 4.97 -11.79 -12.75
N MET A 88 4.74 -11.98 -11.46
CA MET A 88 4.43 -10.87 -10.55
C MET A 88 5.36 -10.86 -9.34
N LEU A 89 5.75 -9.65 -8.92
CA LEU A 89 6.28 -9.38 -7.60
C LEU A 89 5.20 -8.65 -6.80
N GLN A 90 4.84 -9.19 -5.65
CA GLN A 90 3.96 -8.54 -4.69
C GLN A 90 4.72 -8.26 -3.40
N PHE A 91 4.53 -7.05 -2.86
CA PHE A 91 5.10 -6.67 -1.57
C PHE A 91 4.14 -5.78 -0.82
N GLY A 92 3.88 -6.05 0.46
CA GLY A 92 2.95 -5.22 1.21
C GLY A 92 2.72 -5.65 2.64
N GLY A 93 2.04 -4.78 3.38
CA GLY A 93 1.77 -4.88 4.80
C GLY A 93 0.54 -4.07 5.16
N HIS A 94 0.48 -3.57 6.40
CA HIS A 94 -0.70 -2.88 6.94
C HIS A 94 -1.06 -1.60 6.15
N HIS A 95 -0.09 -0.83 5.66
CA HIS A 95 -0.34 0.41 4.89
C HIS A 95 0.24 0.41 3.48
N LEU A 96 0.69 -0.74 2.97
CA LEU A 96 1.32 -0.83 1.65
C LEU A 96 0.80 -2.06 0.91
N ALA A 97 0.51 -1.89 -0.38
CA ALA A 97 0.34 -3.00 -1.30
C ALA A 97 0.93 -2.63 -2.64
N LEU A 98 2.03 -3.28 -3.03
CA LEU A 98 2.63 -3.20 -4.35
C LEU A 98 2.29 -4.48 -5.11
N ASN A 99 1.77 -4.33 -6.32
CA ASN A 99 1.59 -5.42 -7.27
C ASN A 99 2.31 -5.02 -8.56
N ILE A 100 3.40 -5.72 -8.87
CA ILE A 100 4.27 -5.41 -10.01
C ILE A 100 4.20 -6.58 -10.98
N THR A 101 3.49 -6.41 -12.08
CA THR A 101 3.51 -7.37 -13.18
C THR A 101 4.74 -7.10 -14.04
N ILE A 102 5.58 -8.10 -14.24
CA ILE A 102 6.80 -8.03 -15.03
C ILE A 102 6.61 -8.91 -16.26
N ALA A 103 6.81 -8.35 -17.45
CA ALA A 103 6.70 -9.05 -18.73
C ALA A 103 7.79 -8.55 -19.69
N GLY A 104 8.85 -9.35 -19.86
CA GLY A 104 10.07 -8.89 -20.53
C GLY A 104 10.72 -7.74 -19.75
N GLU A 105 11.09 -6.68 -20.47
CA GLU A 105 11.69 -5.46 -19.90
C GLU A 105 10.66 -4.50 -19.29
N ARG A 106 9.36 -4.83 -19.36
CA ARG A 106 8.28 -3.94 -18.89
C ARG A 106 7.78 -4.37 -17.54
N GLY A 107 7.66 -3.41 -16.63
CA GLY A 107 6.99 -3.54 -15.35
C GLY A 107 5.76 -2.63 -15.27
N VAL A 108 4.64 -3.14 -14.76
CA VAL A 108 3.44 -2.35 -14.45
C VAL A 108 3.12 -2.47 -12.97
N LEU A 109 3.09 -1.32 -12.28
CA LEU A 109 2.81 -1.19 -10.85
C LEU A 109 1.31 -0.92 -10.63
N THR A 110 0.46 -1.94 -10.82
CA THR A 110 -0.99 -1.81 -10.61
C THR A 110 -1.63 -3.17 -10.27
N PRO A 111 -2.63 -3.22 -9.37
CA PRO A 111 -3.06 -2.13 -8.48
C PRO A 111 -2.03 -1.84 -7.39
N THR A 112 -2.00 -0.63 -6.84
CA THR A 112 -1.07 -0.25 -5.76
C THR A 112 -1.75 0.63 -4.72
N LEU A 113 -1.48 0.35 -3.45
CA LEU A 113 -1.85 1.18 -2.30
C LEU A 113 -0.58 1.70 -1.62
N THR A 114 -0.47 3.01 -1.49
CA THR A 114 0.51 3.67 -0.62
C THR A 114 -0.23 4.48 0.44
N GLY A 115 -0.35 3.93 1.64
CA GLY A 115 -0.82 4.62 2.84
C GLY A 115 0.32 4.85 3.82
N ALA A 116 0.15 5.79 4.74
CA ALA A 116 1.12 6.02 5.81
C ALA A 116 0.40 6.37 7.11
N GLN A 117 0.68 5.61 8.16
CA GLN A 117 0.29 5.97 9.52
C GLN A 117 1.47 5.68 10.46
N PRO A 118 1.94 6.66 11.25
CA PRO A 118 1.51 8.07 11.20
C PRO A 118 1.92 8.74 9.87
N ALA A 119 1.19 9.79 9.48
CA ALA A 119 1.51 10.57 8.27
C ALA A 119 2.79 11.42 8.42
N LEU A 120 3.21 11.65 9.66
CA LEU A 120 4.41 12.38 10.06
C LEU A 120 4.97 11.75 11.34
N TYR A 121 6.27 11.49 11.39
CA TYR A 121 6.96 11.00 12.59
C TYR A 121 8.42 11.46 12.62
N THR A 122 9.11 11.19 13.72
CA THR A 122 10.54 11.42 13.86
C THR A 122 11.29 10.10 13.84
N SER A 123 12.28 9.97 12.97
CA SER A 123 13.21 8.84 12.99
C SER A 123 14.65 9.35 12.86
N ASN A 124 15.53 8.89 13.74
CA ASN A 124 16.93 9.35 13.83
C ASN A 124 17.08 10.89 13.87
N GLY A 125 16.21 11.56 14.64
CA GLY A 125 16.20 13.02 14.79
C GLY A 125 15.71 13.81 13.56
N LYS A 126 15.19 13.13 12.53
CA LYS A 126 14.65 13.77 11.32
C LYS A 126 13.15 13.55 11.23
N THR A 127 12.43 14.59 10.81
CA THR A 127 11.01 14.48 10.44
C THR A 127 10.88 13.71 9.14
N VAL A 128 10.02 12.69 9.15
CA VAL A 128 9.68 11.87 7.99
C VAL A 128 8.21 12.07 7.65
N ARG A 129 7.92 12.34 6.37
CA ARG A 129 6.57 12.45 5.81
C ARG A 129 6.48 11.52 4.59
N PRO A 130 6.12 10.23 4.75
CA PRO A 130 6.23 9.25 3.67
C PRO A 130 5.47 9.62 2.39
N LEU A 131 4.31 10.27 2.55
CA LEU A 131 3.47 10.79 1.46
C LEU A 131 3.43 12.33 1.44
N GLY A 132 4.46 12.98 1.99
CA GLY A 132 4.50 14.44 2.14
C GLY A 132 4.42 15.16 0.81
N GLN A 133 5.16 14.70 -0.21
CA GLN A 133 5.17 15.32 -1.54
C GLN A 133 3.81 15.21 -2.23
N GLU A 134 3.13 14.06 -2.10
CA GLU A 134 1.77 13.88 -2.61
C GLU A 134 0.78 14.77 -1.88
N GLY A 135 0.89 14.87 -0.56
CA GLY A 135 0.08 15.77 0.26
C GLY A 135 0.26 17.24 -0.13
N ASP A 136 1.51 17.67 -0.34
CA ASP A 136 1.83 19.05 -0.72
C ASP A 136 1.29 19.38 -2.12
N LYS A 137 1.39 18.44 -3.08
CA LYS A 137 0.78 18.60 -4.41
C LYS A 137 -0.74 18.62 -4.36
N THR A 138 -1.35 17.78 -3.52
CA THR A 138 -2.80 17.76 -3.32
C THR A 138 -3.28 19.11 -2.76
N LEU A 139 -2.57 19.65 -1.77
CA LEU A 139 -2.88 20.96 -1.21
C LEU A 139 -2.69 22.09 -2.24
N ALA A 140 -1.61 22.05 -3.03
CA ALA A 140 -1.37 23.01 -4.09
C ALA A 140 -2.48 22.97 -5.16
N LEU A 141 -2.92 21.77 -5.56
CA LEU A 141 -4.04 21.60 -6.48
C LEU A 141 -5.33 22.18 -5.89
N LEU A 142 -5.67 21.84 -4.65
CA LEU A 142 -6.85 22.38 -3.98
C LEU A 142 -6.81 23.90 -3.90
N ASN A 143 -5.64 24.50 -3.68
CA ASN A 143 -5.51 25.95 -3.62
C ASN A 143 -5.65 26.63 -4.98
N ALA A 144 -5.34 25.93 -6.08
CA ALA A 144 -5.44 26.44 -7.45
C ALA A 144 -6.86 26.40 -8.04
N LEU A 145 -7.79 25.67 -7.41
CA LEU A 145 -9.20 25.64 -7.82
C LEU A 145 -9.89 26.99 -7.51
N ASP A 146 -10.99 27.29 -8.19
CA ASP A 146 -11.90 28.38 -7.78
C ASP A 146 -12.76 27.95 -6.56
N GLU A 147 -13.42 28.90 -5.91
CA GLU A 147 -14.16 28.65 -4.66
C GLU A 147 -15.28 27.60 -4.84
N THR A 148 -16.00 27.64 -5.97
CA THR A 148 -17.07 26.69 -6.28
C THR A 148 -16.56 25.26 -6.47
N SER A 149 -15.42 25.11 -7.15
CA SER A 149 -14.77 23.81 -7.38
C SER A 149 -14.12 23.27 -6.11
N LYS A 150 -13.60 24.14 -5.23
CA LYS A 150 -13.09 23.73 -3.90
C LYS A 150 -14.19 23.17 -3.02
N GLU A 151 -15.32 23.86 -2.90
CA GLU A 151 -16.43 23.44 -2.06
C GLU A 151 -17.01 22.09 -2.52
N THR A 152 -17.20 21.94 -3.83
CA THR A 152 -17.65 20.68 -4.45
C THR A 152 -16.65 19.55 -4.18
N GLY A 153 -15.35 19.78 -4.45
CA GLY A 153 -14.31 18.77 -4.25
C GLY A 153 -14.15 18.34 -2.79
N ILE A 154 -14.27 19.26 -1.83
CA ILE A 154 -14.22 18.95 -0.39
C ILE A 154 -15.44 18.12 0.02
N SER A 155 -16.64 18.49 -0.44
CA SER A 155 -17.88 17.77 -0.13
C SER A 155 -17.84 16.32 -0.63
N GLU A 156 -17.37 16.11 -1.86
CA GLU A 156 -17.20 14.77 -2.44
C GLU A 156 -16.14 13.93 -1.69
N LEU A 157 -15.03 14.55 -1.28
CA LEU A 157 -14.01 13.89 -0.45
C LEU A 157 -14.54 13.48 0.92
N GLN A 158 -15.43 14.29 1.52
CA GLN A 158 -16.07 13.94 2.79
C GLN A 158 -17.09 12.80 2.62
N ALA A 159 -17.85 12.80 1.53
CA ALA A 159 -18.79 11.72 1.20
C ALA A 159 -18.07 10.38 0.90
N SER A 160 -16.92 10.41 0.23
CA SER A 160 -16.13 9.19 -0.02
C SER A 160 -15.53 8.60 1.26
N ARG A 161 -15.12 9.44 2.23
CA ARG A 161 -14.70 8.98 3.58
C ARG A 161 -15.81 8.27 4.34
N SER A 162 -17.06 8.75 4.25
CA SER A 162 -18.19 8.10 4.91
C SER A 162 -18.54 6.76 4.25
N CYS A 163 -18.40 6.64 2.93
CA CYS A 163 -18.58 5.39 2.20
C CYS A 163 -17.50 4.34 2.56
N ALA A 164 -16.23 4.74 2.69
CA ALA A 164 -15.15 3.86 3.13
C ALA A 164 -15.38 3.30 4.55
N ARG A 165 -15.94 4.12 5.45
CA ARG A 165 -16.31 3.71 6.81
C ARG A 165 -17.57 2.82 6.85
N ALA A 166 -18.49 2.99 5.90
CA ALA A 166 -19.69 2.15 5.81
C ALA A 166 -19.37 0.72 5.33
N ARG A 167 -18.34 0.54 4.48
CA ARG A 167 -17.89 -0.79 4.03
C ARG A 167 -17.26 -1.63 5.14
N THR A 168 -16.61 -1.02 6.12
CA THR A 168 -16.05 -1.77 7.27
C THR A 168 -17.11 -2.34 8.23
N GLY A 169 -18.39 -2.01 8.04
CA GLY A 169 -19.50 -2.47 8.88
C GLY A 169 -20.50 -3.42 8.19
N ARG A 170 -20.28 -3.79 6.93
CA ARG A 170 -21.21 -4.64 6.17
C ARG A 170 -20.50 -5.93 5.76
N GLN A 171 -20.79 -7.00 6.49
CA GLN A 171 -20.49 -8.36 6.04
C GLN A 171 -21.47 -8.64 4.89
N ASP A 172 -21.03 -8.36 3.66
CA ASP A 172 -21.89 -8.46 2.49
C ASP A 172 -22.13 -9.93 2.11
N ASP A 173 -23.42 -10.30 2.16
CA ASP A 173 -24.08 -11.44 1.53
C ASP A 173 -23.72 -11.51 0.03
N PRO A 174 -23.28 -12.67 -0.52
CA PRO A 174 -22.69 -12.78 -1.86
C PRO A 174 -23.66 -12.59 -3.05
N ALA A 175 -24.86 -12.01 -2.86
CA ALA A 175 -25.94 -12.05 -3.85
C ALA A 175 -26.30 -10.71 -4.52
N ARG A 176 -25.41 -9.71 -4.60
CA ARG A 176 -25.67 -8.51 -5.44
C ARG A 176 -24.49 -8.12 -6.32
N GLY A 177 -24.67 -8.39 -7.61
CA GLY A 177 -23.74 -8.07 -8.68
C GLY A 177 -23.48 -6.57 -8.82
N PHE A 178 -22.24 -6.25 -9.16
CA PHE A 178 -21.83 -4.95 -9.67
C PHE A 178 -22.17 -4.89 -11.16
N GLU A 179 -23.25 -4.20 -11.52
CA GLU A 179 -23.42 -3.62 -12.85
C GLU A 179 -22.76 -2.23 -12.89
N GLY A 180 -22.05 -1.96 -13.98
CA GLY A 180 -21.60 -0.61 -14.35
C GLY A 180 -20.10 -0.39 -14.16
N PHE A 181 -19.36 -0.51 -15.27
CA PHE A 181 -18.45 0.51 -15.84
C PHE A 181 -17.43 -0.18 -16.75
N THR A 182 -17.79 -0.32 -18.02
CA THR A 182 -16.85 -0.41 -19.14
C THR A 182 -17.19 0.69 -20.15
N LYS A 183 -16.15 1.24 -20.77
CA LYS A 183 -16.20 1.55 -22.20
C LYS A 183 -15.66 0.35 -22.95
#